data_AF-A0A9D4AGW6-F1
#
_entry.id   AF-A0A9D4AGW6-F1
#
_cell.length_a   1.000
_cell.length_b   1.000
_cell.length_c   1.000
_cell.angle_alpha   90.00
_cell.angle_beta   90.00
_cell.angle_gamma   90.00
#
_symmetry.space_group_name_H-M   'P 1'
#
loop_
_entity.id
_entity.type
_entity.pdbx_description
1 polymer ?
#
loop_
_entity_poly.entity_id
_entity_poly.type
_entity_poly.pdbx_seq_one_letter_code
_entity_poly.pdbx_strand_id
1 'polypeptide(L)'
;MSYLLPHLHSGWAVDQAILAEEERVVIIRFGHDWDETCMQMDEVLASVAEKIKNFAVIYVVDITEVPDFNTIFYEYFKKIEELNISRKMKS
;
A
#
# COMPACT_ATOMS: atom_id res chain seq x y z
N MET A 1 0.10 -10.19 -11.90
CA MET A 1 -0.95 -11.12 -11.38
C MET A 1 -0.39 -11.92 -10.21
N SER A 2 -0.30 -11.29 -9.04
CA SER A 2 -0.14 -12.01 -7.77
C SER A 2 -1.54 -12.40 -7.29
N TYR A 3 -1.86 -13.69 -7.29
CA TYR A 3 -3.20 -14.20 -6.92
C TYR A 3 -3.39 -14.37 -5.40
N LEU A 4 -2.40 -13.97 -4.59
CA LEU A 4 -2.35 -14.24 -3.16
C LEU A 4 -2.90 -13.12 -2.29
N LEU A 5 -2.91 -11.88 -2.79
CA LEU A 5 -3.37 -10.71 -2.05
C LEU A 5 -4.61 -10.10 -2.73
N PRO A 6 -5.60 -9.63 -1.96
CA PRO A 6 -6.82 -9.04 -2.50
C PRO A 6 -6.54 -7.70 -3.20
N HIS A 7 -7.01 -7.59 -4.44
CA HIS A 7 -6.90 -6.39 -5.26
C HIS A 7 -8.10 -5.46 -5.05
N LEU A 8 -7.83 -4.17 -4.92
CA LEU A 8 -8.84 -3.12 -4.83
C LEU A 8 -8.83 -2.29 -6.13
N HIS A 9 -9.93 -2.39 -6.87
CA HIS A 9 -10.07 -1.87 -8.23
C HIS A 9 -10.74 -0.49 -8.32
N SER A 10 -11.00 0.17 -7.18
CA SER A 10 -11.63 1.50 -7.19
C SER A 10 -11.32 2.30 -5.92
N GLY A 11 -11.42 3.64 -6.03
CA GLY A 11 -11.33 4.56 -4.90
C GLY A 11 -12.28 4.21 -3.76
N TRP A 12 -13.52 3.90 -4.12
CA TRP A 12 -14.54 3.50 -3.17
C TRP A 12 -14.23 2.19 -2.45
N ALA A 13 -13.64 1.20 -3.14
CA ALA A 13 -13.25 -0.06 -2.52
C ALA A 13 -12.12 0.15 -1.48
N VAL A 14 -11.21 1.08 -1.73
CA VAL A 14 -10.19 1.51 -0.77
C VAL A 14 -10.82 2.15 0.46
N ASP A 15 -11.75 3.10 0.27
CA ASP A 15 -12.45 3.75 1.38
C ASP A 15 -13.22 2.74 2.23
N GLN A 16 -13.93 1.81 1.60
CA GLN A 16 -14.64 0.74 2.31
C GLN A 16 -13.70 -0.19 3.06
N ALA A 17 -12.55 -0.56 2.48
CA ALA A 17 -11.57 -1.41 3.16
C ALA A 17 -10.99 -0.74 4.41
N ILE A 18 -10.81 0.59 4.37
CA ILE A 18 -10.37 1.36 5.54
C ILE A 18 -11.47 1.45 6.60
N LEU A 19 -12.71 1.74 6.19
CA LEU A 19 -13.83 1.91 7.11
C LEU A 19 -14.30 0.60 7.75
N ALA A 20 -14.15 -0.53 7.07
CA ALA A 20 -14.55 -1.84 7.56
C ALA A 20 -13.64 -2.38 8.68
N GLU A 21 -12.43 -1.86 8.79
CA GLU A 21 -11.40 -2.36 9.70
C GLU A 21 -11.20 -1.40 10.88
N GLU A 22 -11.97 -1.60 11.96
CA GLU A 22 -11.87 -0.76 13.16
C GLU A 22 -10.75 -1.20 14.13
N GLU A 23 -10.43 -2.50 14.15
CA GLU A 23 -9.51 -3.11 15.13
C GLU A 23 -8.16 -3.55 14.54
N ARG A 24 -8.01 -3.52 13.21
CA ARG A 24 -6.82 -4.01 12.50
C ARG A 24 -6.20 -2.92 11.63
N VAL A 25 -4.88 -3.00 11.48
CA VAL A 25 -4.13 -2.10 10.61
C VAL A 25 -4.39 -2.47 9.14
N VAL A 26 -4.84 -1.50 8.36
CA VAL A 26 -5.02 -1.66 6.91
C VAL A 26 -3.71 -1.28 6.21
N ILE A 27 -3.08 -2.27 5.58
CA ILE A 27 -1.87 -2.10 4.78
C ILE A 27 -2.29 -2.12 3.31
N ILE A 28 -2.02 -1.04 2.58
CA ILE A 28 -2.34 -0.94 1.15
C ILE A 28 -1.05 -0.70 0.37
N ARG A 29 -0.70 -1.64 -0.52
CA ARG A 29 0.41 -1.50 -1.46
C ARG A 29 -0.11 -0.79 -2.71
N PHE A 30 0.40 0.41 -2.96
CA PHE A 30 0.18 1.13 -4.21
C PHE A 30 1.35 0.89 -5.14
N GLY A 31 1.08 0.44 -6.36
CA GLY A 31 2.12 0.27 -7.36
C GLY A 31 1.62 -0.45 -8.60
N HIS A 32 2.45 -0.53 -9.61
CA HIS A 32 2.11 -1.24 -10.84
C HIS A 32 2.33 -2.74 -10.68
N ASP A 33 1.35 -3.55 -11.06
CA ASP A 33 1.44 -5.01 -10.94
C ASP A 33 2.53 -5.67 -11.80
N TRP A 34 3.02 -4.94 -12.80
CA TRP A 34 4.08 -5.35 -13.71
C TRP A 34 5.47 -4.84 -13.32
N ASP A 35 5.57 -4.02 -12.27
CA ASP A 35 6.85 -3.55 -11.75
C ASP A 35 7.52 -4.66 -10.92
N GLU A 36 8.77 -4.99 -11.26
CA GLU A 36 9.55 -6.02 -10.56
C GLU A 36 9.69 -5.73 -9.06
N THR A 37 9.78 -4.45 -8.66
CA THR A 37 9.87 -4.06 -7.24
C THR A 37 8.57 -4.33 -6.49
N CYS A 38 7.42 -4.10 -7.14
CA CYS A 38 6.10 -4.39 -6.59
C CYS A 38 5.88 -5.90 -6.49
N MET A 39 6.32 -6.67 -7.49
CA MET A 39 6.23 -8.13 -7.45
C MET A 39 7.04 -8.74 -6.28
N GLN A 40 8.25 -8.25 -6.04
CA GLN A 40 9.07 -8.69 -4.90
C GLN A 40 8.40 -8.33 -3.57
N MET A 41 7.82 -7.13 -3.46
CA MET A 41 7.12 -6.71 -2.25
C MET A 41 5.87 -7.55 -2.00
N ASP A 42 5.09 -7.87 -3.05
CA ASP A 42 3.91 -8.72 -2.95
C ASP A 42 4.24 -10.12 -2.42
N GLU A 43 5.38 -10.70 -2.82
CA GLU A 43 5.84 -12.00 -2.32
C GLU A 43 6.15 -11.94 -0.81
N VAL A 44 6.84 -10.89 -0.37
CA VAL A 44 7.12 -10.66 1.05
C VAL A 44 5.82 -10.46 1.84
N LEU A 45 4.92 -9.62 1.34
CA LEU A 45 3.62 -9.34 1.96
C LEU A 45 2.76 -10.60 2.06
N ALA A 46 2.70 -11.41 1.01
CA ALA A 46 1.97 -12.69 1.02
C ALA A 46 2.54 -13.66 2.06
N SER A 47 3.88 -13.70 2.23
CA SER A 47 4.53 -14.59 3.21
C SER A 47 4.25 -14.21 4.68
N VAL A 48 3.95 -12.93 4.94
CA VAL A 48 3.64 -12.42 6.28
C VAL A 48 2.16 -12.26 6.55
N ALA A 49 1.31 -12.21 5.52
CA ALA A 49 -0.13 -12.00 5.62
C ALA A 49 -0.78 -12.91 6.68
N GLU A 50 -0.48 -14.20 6.63
CA GLU A 50 -1.06 -15.19 7.55
C GLU A 50 -0.58 -14.99 9.00
N LYS A 51 0.65 -14.49 9.20
CA LYS A 51 1.23 -14.26 10.52
C LYS A 51 0.63 -13.03 11.20
N ILE A 52 0.24 -12.02 10.41
CA ILE A 52 -0.23 -10.73 10.92
C ILE A 52 -1.76 -10.58 10.86
N LYS A 53 -2.49 -11.56 10.31
CA LYS A 53 -3.95 -11.52 10.07
C LYS A 53 -4.82 -11.10 11.26
N ASN A 54 -4.33 -11.34 12.48
CA ASN A 54 -5.04 -11.01 13.73
C ASN A 54 -5.06 -9.51 14.02
N PHE A 55 -4.11 -8.74 13.49
CA PHE A 55 -3.96 -7.31 13.78
C PHE A 55 -3.73 -6.46 12.54
N ALA A 56 -3.57 -7.05 11.36
CA ALA A 56 -3.42 -6.33 10.10
C ALA A 56 -4.05 -7.10 8.93
N VAL A 57 -4.49 -6.35 7.93
CA VAL A 57 -4.97 -6.85 6.63
C VAL A 57 -4.19 -6.16 5.52
N ILE A 58 -3.90 -6.90 4.44
CA ILE A 58 -3.09 -6.42 3.32
C ILE A 58 -3.96 -6.39 2.07
N TYR A 59 -3.94 -5.26 1.37
CA TYR A 59 -4.55 -5.05 0.06
C TYR A 59 -3.51 -4.52 -0.93
N VAL A 60 -3.76 -4.75 -2.21
CA VAL A 60 -2.94 -4.23 -3.31
C VAL A 60 -3.82 -3.39 -4.25
N VAL A 61 -3.25 -2.30 -4.77
CA VAL A 61 -3.90 -1.34 -5.67
C VAL A 61 -2.96 -1.04 -6.83
N ASP A 62 -3.46 -1.20 -8.06
CA ASP A 62 -2.77 -0.70 -9.25
C ASP A 62 -3.11 0.78 -9.49
N ILE A 63 -2.09 1.62 -9.46
CA ILE A 63 -2.20 3.08 -9.66
C ILE A 63 -2.57 3.48 -11.10
N THR A 64 -2.48 2.54 -12.04
CA THR A 64 -2.98 2.68 -13.42
C THR A 64 -4.50 2.59 -13.45
N GLU A 65 -5.05 1.69 -12.64
CA GLU A 65 -6.48 1.40 -12.58
C GLU A 65 -7.21 2.38 -11.67
N VAL A 66 -6.59 2.76 -10.55
CA VAL A 66 -7.15 3.69 -9.56
C VAL A 66 -6.26 4.94 -9.45
N PRO A 67 -6.41 5.93 -10.35
CA PRO A 67 -5.60 7.15 -10.32
C PRO A 67 -6.04 8.14 -9.23
N ASP A 68 -7.22 7.93 -8.62
CA ASP A 68 -7.87 8.87 -7.70
C ASP A 68 -7.00 9.26 -6.49
N PHE A 69 -6.08 8.38 -6.07
CA PHE A 69 -5.20 8.62 -4.93
C PHE A 69 -3.80 9.13 -5.30
N ASN A 70 -3.47 9.25 -6.60
CA ASN A 70 -2.11 9.58 -7.03
C ASN A 70 -1.64 10.94 -6.50
N THR A 71 -2.52 11.94 -6.45
CA THR A 71 -2.19 13.27 -5.92
C THR A 71 -1.88 13.24 -4.42
N ILE A 72 -2.74 12.56 -3.64
CA ILE A 72 -2.57 12.45 -2.18
C ILE A 72 -1.30 11.65 -1.86
N PHE A 73 -1.08 10.53 -2.54
CA PHE A 73 0.12 9.71 -2.36
C PHE A 73 1.40 10.46 -2.73
N TYR A 74 1.38 11.19 -3.85
CA TYR A 74 2.53 11.99 -4.28
C TYR A 74 2.91 13.05 -3.24
N GLU A 75 1.92 13.71 -2.64
CA GLU A 75 2.17 14.67 -1.55
C GLU A 75 2.73 14.02 -0.29
N TYR A 76 2.18 12.86 0.12
CA TYR A 76 2.72 12.11 1.26
C TYR A 76 4.14 11.60 1.02
N PHE A 77 4.43 11.06 -0.17
CA PHE A 77 5.76 10.57 -0.53
C PHE A 77 6.78 11.71 -0.55
N LYS A 78 6.43 12.83 -1.19
CA LYS A 78 7.25 14.04 -1.19
C LYS A 78 7.57 14.50 0.23
N LYS A 79 6.58 14.48 1.13
CA LYS A 79 6.76 14.85 2.54
C LYS A 79 7.68 13.88 3.30
N ILE A 80 7.64 12.59 3.00
CA ILE A 80 8.55 11.59 3.57
C ILE A 80 9.98 11.79 3.05
N GLU A 81 10.18 12.07 1.77
CA GLU A 81 11.51 12.39 1.23
C GLU A 81 12.10 13.65 1.87
N GLU A 82 11.31 14.72 1.99
CA GLU A 82 11.71 15.96 2.67
C GLU A 82 12.13 15.70 4.13
N LEU A 83 11.38 14.86 4.86
CA LEU A 83 11.71 14.47 6.24
C LEU A 83 12.99 13.61 6.31
N ASN A 84 13.21 12.72 5.36
CA ASN A 84 14.42 11.89 5.30
C ASN A 84 15.67 12.72 4.94
N ILE A 85 15.54 13.71 4.07
CA ILE A 85 16.60 14.68 3.77
C ILE A 85 16.91 15.52 5.01
N SER A 86 15.88 16.03 5.70
CA SER A 86 16.05 16.80 6.94
C SER A 86 16.74 16.00 8.06
N ARG A 87 16.45 14.69 8.16
CA ARG A 87 17.13 13.79 9.10
C ARG A 87 18.60 13.55 8.74
N LYS A 88 18.92 13.37 7.46
CA LYS A 88 20.31 13.20 6.99
C LYS A 88 21.16 14.46 7.16
N MET A 89 20.58 15.66 7.12
CA MET A 89 21.31 16.92 7.36
C MET A 89 21.59 17.20 8.84
N LYS A 90 20.95 16.48 9.77
CA LYS A 90 21.10 16.67 11.23
C LYS A 90 22.00 15.63 11.90
N SER A 91 22.56 14.67 11.15
CA SER A 91 23.60 13.73 11.63
C SER A 91 24.94 14.07 11.03
#